data_AF-A0A7X1U726-F1
#
_entry.id   AF-A0A7X1U726-F1
#
_cell.length_a   1.000
_cell.length_b   1.000
_cell.length_c   1.000
_cell.angle_alpha   90.00
_cell.angle_beta   90.00
_cell.angle_gamma   90.00
#
_symmetry.space_group_name_H-M   'P 1'
#
loop_
_entity.id
_entity.type
_entity.pdbx_description
1 polymer ?
#
loop_
_entity_poly.entity_id
_entity_poly.type
_entity_poly.pdbx_seq_one_letter_code
_entity_poly.pdbx_strand_id
1 'polypeptide(L)'
;MSTNAICCPQCQGQNVQLLSVIHAAGTSHIQATHQAQSQSGFGPSVTVETTGRHQTHLAASVAPPGAKRLLGPVILTGVGAIILYDGLKLSWEVDWTRFFIGVTFIAIGVIGFVRHCRYNIKQYDEYEEWRRTWLCHACGTRFQP
;
A
#
# COMPACT_ATOMS: atom_id res chain seq x y z
N MET A 1 28.86 11.31 28.22
CA MET A 1 28.17 10.72 27.05
C MET A 1 26.82 11.41 26.93
N SER A 2 26.67 12.38 26.03
CA SER A 2 25.40 13.09 25.85
C SER A 2 24.44 12.24 25.01
N THR A 3 23.52 11.54 25.66
CA THR A 3 22.33 11.04 25.00
C THR A 3 21.47 12.26 24.65
N ASN A 4 21.34 12.57 23.36
CA ASN A 4 20.35 13.54 22.88
C ASN A 4 18.95 12.96 23.16
N ALA A 5 18.46 13.14 24.39
CA ALA A 5 17.10 12.75 24.76
C ALA A 5 16.14 13.74 24.12
N ILE A 6 15.34 13.26 23.17
CA ILE A 6 14.30 14.07 22.52
C ILE A 6 13.19 14.27 23.56
N CYS A 7 12.91 15.52 23.91
CA CYS A 7 11.88 15.88 24.88
C CYS A 7 10.67 16.50 24.19
N CYS A 8 9.48 16.29 24.76
CA CYS A 8 8.28 16.94 24.25
C CYS A 8 8.34 18.48 24.46
N PRO A 9 8.06 19.30 23.44
CA PRO A 9 8.10 20.76 23.58
C PRO A 9 6.99 21.32 24.49
N GLN A 10 5.91 20.58 24.73
CA GLN A 10 4.78 21.03 25.55
C GLN A 10 4.93 20.64 27.02
N CYS A 11 5.22 19.38 27.32
CA CYS A 11 5.26 18.87 28.70
C CYS A 11 6.67 18.55 29.21
N GLN A 12 7.71 18.74 28.38
CA GLN A 12 9.11 18.41 28.67
C GLN A 12 9.35 16.93 29.04
N GLY A 13 8.36 16.07 28.82
CA GLY A 13 8.47 14.64 29.09
C GLY A 13 9.41 13.93 28.12
N GLN A 14 10.10 12.91 28.63
CA GLN A 14 11.01 12.04 27.86
C GLN A 14 10.31 10.83 27.23
N ASN A 15 9.02 10.59 27.59
CA ASN A 15 8.24 9.48 27.04
C ASN A 15 7.62 9.88 25.68
N VAL A 16 8.48 9.91 24.65
CA VAL A 16 8.13 10.21 23.26
C VAL A 16 8.52 9.05 22.36
N GLN A 17 7.67 8.76 21.37
CA GLN A 17 7.93 7.68 20.40
C GLN A 17 7.52 8.11 18.99
N LEU A 18 8.21 7.57 17.98
CA LEU A 18 7.83 7.78 16.58
C LEU A 18 6.46 7.17 16.29
N LEU A 19 5.64 7.85 15.48
CA LEU A 19 4.35 7.30 15.03
C LEU A 19 4.52 5.96 14.32
N SER A 20 5.59 5.80 13.53
CA SER A 20 5.89 4.55 12.83
C SER A 20 6.18 3.39 13.78
N VAL A 21 6.87 3.65 14.89
CA VAL A 21 7.19 2.65 15.92
C VAL A 21 5.94 2.26 16.69
N ILE A 22 5.10 3.23 17.07
CA ILE A 22 3.82 2.96 17.75
C ILE A 22 2.91 2.11 16.86
N HIS A 23 2.80 2.45 15.59
CA HIS A 23 2.01 1.70 14.62
C HIS A 23 2.55 0.27 14.44
N ALA A 24 3.86 0.12 14.28
CA ALA A 24 4.51 -1.19 14.12
C ALA A 24 4.36 -2.06 15.38
N ALA A 25 4.53 -1.49 16.57
CA ALA A 25 4.37 -2.21 17.83
C ALA A 25 2.93 -2.67 18.06
N GLY A 26 1.95 -1.91 17.57
CA GLY A 26 0.54 -2.22 17.75
C GLY A 26 -0.12 -2.92 16.56
N THR A 27 0.63 -3.35 15.54
CA THR A 27 0.12 -4.17 14.42
C THR A 27 0.81 -5.52 14.41
N SER A 28 0.03 -6.61 14.32
CA SER A 28 0.56 -7.96 14.16
C SER A 28 -0.20 -8.71 13.07
N HIS A 29 0.56 -9.50 12.31
CA HIS A 29 0.04 -10.34 11.23
C HIS A 29 0.29 -11.79 11.59
N ILE A 30 -0.77 -12.60 11.57
CA ILE A 30 -0.70 -14.03 11.83
C ILE A 30 -1.07 -14.74 10.54
N GLN A 31 -0.15 -15.57 10.04
CA GLN A 31 -0.41 -16.47 8.93
C GLN A 31 -0.16 -17.89 9.46
N ALA A 32 -1.23 -18.67 9.59
CA ALA A 32 -1.15 -20.05 10.05
C ALA A 32 -1.66 -20.98 8.94
N THR A 33 -0.82 -21.92 8.53
CA THR A 33 -1.14 -22.95 7.56
C THR A 33 -1.33 -24.25 8.31
N HIS A 34 -2.57 -24.75 8.36
CA HIS A 34 -2.88 -26.05 8.94
C HIS A 34 -2.97 -27.09 7.82
N GLN A 35 -2.09 -28.09 7.85
CA GLN A 35 -2.22 -29.26 6.98
C GLN A 35 -2.82 -30.40 7.80
N ALA A 36 -4.04 -30.81 7.46
CA ALA A 36 -4.66 -32.00 8.02
C ALA A 36 -4.45 -33.16 7.05
N GLN A 37 -3.67 -34.16 7.50
CA GLN A 37 -3.40 -35.38 6.76
C GLN A 37 -4.14 -36.55 7.43
N SER A 38 -4.78 -37.42 6.64
CA SER A 38 -5.50 -38.58 7.19
C SER A 38 -4.52 -39.54 7.87
N GLN A 39 -4.89 -40.06 9.05
CA GLN A 39 -4.06 -40.99 9.83
C GLN A 39 -3.73 -42.31 9.10
N SER A 40 -4.41 -42.61 8.00
CA SER A 40 -4.23 -43.83 7.21
C SER A 40 -3.17 -43.73 6.09
N GLY A 41 -2.51 -42.57 5.92
CA GLY A 41 -1.47 -42.38 4.88
C GLY A 41 -1.97 -42.35 3.43
N PHE A 42 -3.21 -42.77 3.19
CA PHE A 42 -3.94 -42.68 1.92
C PHE A 42 -5.23 -41.88 2.16
N GLY A 43 -5.23 -40.60 1.77
CA GLY A 43 -6.40 -39.73 1.83
C GLY A 43 -6.09 -38.28 1.43
N PRO A 44 -7.11 -37.49 1.03
CA PRO A 44 -6.91 -36.12 0.58
C PRO A 44 -6.35 -35.25 1.72
N SER A 45 -5.24 -34.56 1.44
CA SER A 45 -4.66 -33.58 2.35
C SER A 45 -5.45 -32.27 2.23
N VAL A 46 -6.03 -31.80 3.33
CA VAL A 46 -6.73 -30.51 3.38
C VAL A 46 -5.79 -29.48 3.98
N THR A 47 -5.45 -28.46 3.18
CA THR A 47 -4.67 -27.30 3.64
C THR A 47 -5.63 -26.18 3.97
N VAL A 48 -5.68 -25.77 5.23
CA VAL A 48 -6.46 -24.62 5.69
C VAL A 48 -5.50 -23.49 6.01
N GLU A 49 -5.54 -22.44 5.21
CA GLU A 49 -4.80 -21.21 5.46
C GLU A 49 -5.68 -20.25 6.25
N THR A 50 -5.23 -19.84 7.42
CA THR A 50 -5.87 -18.78 8.20
C THR A 50 -4.96 -17.57 8.24
N THR A 51 -5.48 -16.44 7.75
CA THR A 51 -4.83 -15.14 7.81
C THR A 51 -5.58 -14.26 8.78
N GLY A 52 -4.93 -13.87 9.88
CA GLY A 52 -5.46 -12.97 10.88
C GLY A 52 -4.64 -11.67 10.95
N ARG A 53 -5.32 -10.54 11.10
CA ARG A 53 -4.68 -9.25 11.39
C ARG A 53 -5.19 -8.74 12.71
N HIS A 54 -4.28 -8.38 13.60
CA HIS A 54 -4.61 -7.78 14.87
C HIS A 54 -3.98 -6.39 14.94
N GLN A 55 -4.77 -5.39 15.31
CA GLN A 55 -4.33 -4.01 15.45
C GLN A 55 -4.87 -3.43 16.74
N THR A 56 -3.99 -2.83 17.54
CA THR A 56 -4.37 -2.13 18.77
C THR A 56 -5.04 -0.79 18.45
N HIS A 57 -5.91 -0.32 19.35
CA HIS A 57 -6.59 0.98 19.19
C HIS A 57 -5.60 2.15 19.08
N LEU A 58 -4.47 2.08 19.77
CA LEU A 58 -3.41 3.08 19.68
C LEU A 58 -2.73 3.08 18.30
N ALA A 59 -2.42 1.90 17.75
CA ALA A 59 -1.87 1.82 16.40
C ALA A 59 -2.88 2.29 15.33
N ALA A 60 -4.18 2.04 15.53
CA ALA A 60 -5.21 2.52 14.63
C ALA A 60 -5.29 4.06 14.59
N SER A 61 -5.08 4.74 15.72
CA SER A 61 -5.15 6.22 15.79
C SER A 61 -3.92 6.93 15.19
N VAL A 62 -2.83 6.20 14.98
CA VAL A 62 -1.60 6.68 14.32
C VAL A 62 -1.36 6.01 12.97
N ALA A 63 -2.39 5.45 12.34
CA ALA A 63 -2.26 4.77 11.05
C ALA A 63 -1.65 5.70 9.98
N PRO A 64 -0.77 5.18 9.12
CA PRO A 64 -0.20 5.96 8.02
C PRO A 64 -1.26 6.33 6.97
N PRO A 65 -1.04 7.41 6.20
CA PRO A 65 -1.89 7.71 5.04
C PRO A 65 -1.86 6.56 4.02
N GLY A 66 -3.04 6.21 3.51
CA GLY A 66 -3.20 5.06 2.62
C GLY A 66 -2.73 5.36 1.20
N ALA A 67 -1.67 4.69 0.75
CA ALA A 67 -1.28 4.70 -0.66
C ALA A 67 -2.32 3.92 -1.50
N LYS A 68 -2.70 4.46 -2.66
CA LYS A 68 -3.51 3.70 -3.61
C LYS A 68 -2.57 2.79 -4.42
N ARG A 69 -3.04 1.62 -4.83
CA ARG A 69 -2.29 0.69 -5.69
C ARG A 69 -2.42 1.08 -7.17
N LEU A 70 -1.29 1.26 -7.85
CA LEU A 70 -1.21 1.59 -9.29
C LEU A 70 -1.63 0.44 -10.23
N LEU A 71 -2.11 -0.69 -9.69
CA LEU A 71 -2.36 -1.92 -10.45
C LEU A 71 -3.42 -1.72 -11.57
N GLY A 72 -4.49 -0.98 -11.28
CA GLY A 72 -5.60 -0.77 -12.24
C GLY A 72 -5.17 -0.03 -13.52
N PRO A 73 -4.57 1.17 -13.43
CA PRO A 73 -4.11 1.91 -14.60
C PRO A 73 -3.06 1.17 -15.44
N VAL A 74 -2.17 0.40 -14.79
CA VAL A 74 -1.14 -0.39 -15.48
C VAL A 74 -1.77 -1.51 -16.31
N ILE A 75 -2.73 -2.25 -15.74
CA ILE A 75 -3.46 -3.30 -16.45
C ILE A 75 -4.21 -2.71 -17.65
N LEU A 76 -4.91 -1.59 -17.44
CA LEU A 76 -5.69 -0.93 -18.50
C LEU A 76 -4.80 -0.48 -19.68
N THR A 77 -3.63 0.09 -19.37
CA THR A 77 -2.67 0.53 -20.39
C THR A 77 -2.07 -0.67 -21.14
N GLY A 78 -1.76 -1.76 -20.43
CA GLY A 78 -1.27 -2.99 -21.05
C GLY A 78 -2.28 -3.63 -22.00
N VAL A 79 -3.54 -3.73 -21.58
CA VAL A 79 -4.64 -4.23 -22.43
C VAL A 79 -4.83 -3.34 -23.67
N GLY A 80 -4.80 -2.02 -23.50
CA GLY A 80 -4.89 -1.08 -24.62
C GLY A 80 -3.76 -1.22 -25.64
N ALA A 81 -2.53 -1.48 -25.18
CA ALA A 81 -1.38 -1.70 -26.05
C ALA A 81 -1.47 -2.99 -26.88
N ILE A 82 -2.01 -4.07 -26.30
CA ILE A 82 -2.24 -5.34 -27.01
C ILE A 82 -3.30 -5.15 -28.11
N ILE A 83 -4.42 -4.48 -27.80
CA ILE A 83 -5.49 -4.20 -28.77
C ILE A 83 -4.98 -3.32 -29.91
N LEU A 84 -4.17 -2.30 -29.59
CA LEU A 84 -3.55 -1.43 -30.59
C LEU A 84 -2.59 -2.22 -31.50
N TYR A 85 -1.77 -3.10 -30.92
CA TYR A 85 -0.83 -3.94 -31.65
C TYR A 85 -1.55 -4.89 -32.61
N ASP A 86 -2.60 -5.57 -32.16
CA ASP A 86 -3.42 -6.46 -33.00
C ASP A 86 -4.12 -5.70 -34.14
N GLY A 87 -4.62 -4.48 -33.86
CA GLY A 87 -5.20 -3.60 -34.88
C GLY A 87 -4.21 -3.13 -35.95
N LEU A 88 -2.91 -3.06 -35.61
CA LEU A 88 -1.85 -2.67 -36.56
C LEU A 88 -1.30 -3.87 -37.35
N LYS A 89 -1.36 -5.09 -36.79
CA LYS A 89 -0.70 -6.28 -37.35
C LYS A 89 -1.58 -7.12 -38.27
N LEU A 90 -2.89 -6.91 -38.23
CA LEU A 90 -3.84 -7.62 -39.09
C LEU A 90 -3.84 -7.01 -40.51
N SER A 91 -2.87 -7.45 -41.31
CA SER A 91 -2.94 -7.59 -42.78
C SER A 91 -3.28 -6.35 -43.61
N TRP A 92 -2.27 -5.62 -44.11
CA TRP A 92 -2.24 -4.67 -45.26
C TRP A 92 -3.30 -3.54 -45.35
N GLU A 93 -4.40 -3.64 -44.61
CA GLU A 93 -5.45 -2.66 -44.39
C GLU A 93 -5.54 -2.44 -42.88
N VAL A 94 -5.42 -1.18 -42.47
CA VAL A 94 -5.54 -0.80 -41.06
C VAL A 94 -7.01 -0.92 -40.66
N ASP A 95 -7.31 -1.76 -39.66
CA ASP A 95 -8.63 -1.76 -39.02
C ASP A 95 -8.74 -0.52 -38.11
N TRP A 96 -9.18 0.58 -38.71
CA TRP A 96 -9.35 1.87 -38.07
C TRP A 96 -10.20 1.79 -36.80
N THR A 97 -11.16 0.86 -36.73
CA THR A 97 -12.03 0.66 -35.56
C THR A 97 -11.21 0.21 -34.35
N ARG A 98 -10.37 -0.83 -34.52
CA ARG A 98 -9.50 -1.35 -33.46
C ARG A 98 -8.41 -0.35 -33.08
N PHE A 99 -7.92 0.41 -34.05
CA PHE A 99 -6.97 1.48 -33.82
C PHE A 99 -7.53 2.56 -32.88
N PHE A 100 -8.71 3.13 -33.17
CA PHE A 100 -9.33 4.15 -32.31
C PHE A 100 -9.69 3.63 -30.93
N ILE A 101 -10.14 2.37 -30.84
CA ILE A 101 -10.42 1.71 -29.56
C ILE A 101 -9.13 1.58 -28.73
N GLY A 102 -8.05 1.06 -29.33
CA GLY A 102 -6.74 0.94 -28.67
C GLY A 102 -6.20 2.28 -28.18
N VAL A 103 -6.25 3.32 -29.03
CA VAL A 103 -5.84 4.68 -28.66
C VAL A 103 -6.67 5.23 -27.50
N THR A 104 -7.99 5.01 -27.51
CA THR A 104 -8.88 5.45 -26.43
C THR A 104 -8.54 4.77 -25.11
N PHE A 105 -8.33 3.45 -25.11
CA PHE A 105 -7.93 2.71 -23.90
C PHE A 105 -6.58 3.15 -23.37
N ILE A 106 -5.60 3.41 -24.24
CA ILE A 106 -4.29 3.95 -23.84
C ILE A 106 -4.45 5.36 -23.25
N ALA A 107 -5.23 6.25 -23.88
CA ALA A 107 -5.45 7.59 -23.37
C ALA A 107 -6.08 7.57 -21.96
N ILE A 108 -7.12 6.75 -21.76
CA ILE A 108 -7.76 6.58 -20.44
C ILE A 108 -6.77 5.96 -19.43
N GLY A 109 -5.99 4.96 -19.85
CA GLY A 109 -4.95 4.34 -19.04
C GLY A 109 -3.89 5.33 -18.56
N VAL A 110 -3.37 6.16 -19.46
CA VAL A 110 -2.36 7.19 -19.16
C VAL A 110 -2.94 8.27 -18.24
N ILE A 111 -4.16 8.76 -18.50
CA ILE A 111 -4.81 9.76 -17.64
C ILE A 111 -5.02 9.19 -16.23
N GLY A 112 -5.52 7.95 -16.14
CA GLY A 112 -5.70 7.23 -14.89
C GLY A 112 -4.36 7.06 -14.15
N PHE A 113 -3.31 6.67 -14.87
CA PHE A 113 -1.97 6.49 -14.34
C PHE A 113 -1.39 7.80 -13.79
N VAL A 114 -1.44 8.89 -14.56
CA VAL A 114 -0.94 10.20 -14.12
C VAL A 114 -1.71 10.70 -12.90
N ARG A 115 -3.05 10.59 -12.89
CA ARG A 115 -3.86 10.99 -11.73
C ARG A 115 -3.49 10.20 -10.48
N HIS A 116 -3.26 8.90 -10.66
CA HIS A 116 -2.91 8.00 -9.57
C HIS A 116 -1.48 8.20 -9.07
N CYS A 117 -0.53 8.48 -9.97
CA CYS A 117 0.82 8.89 -9.63
C CYS A 117 0.84 10.21 -8.87
N ARG A 118 0.12 11.24 -9.33
CA ARG A 118 0.02 12.52 -8.62
C ARG A 118 -0.57 12.36 -7.22
N TYR A 119 -1.59 11.53 -7.08
CA TYR A 119 -2.15 11.20 -5.77
C TYR A 119 -1.12 10.49 -4.89
N ASN A 120 -0.42 9.48 -5.42
CA ASN A 120 0.59 8.73 -4.67
C ASN A 120 1.81 9.58 -4.29
N ILE A 121 2.25 10.53 -5.12
CA ILE A 121 3.33 11.47 -4.79
C ILE A 121 2.92 12.32 -3.59
N LYS A 122 1.73 12.93 -3.64
CA LYS A 122 1.23 13.73 -2.50
C LYS A 122 1.12 12.91 -1.22
N GLN A 123 0.61 11.67 -1.32
CA GLN A 123 0.53 10.77 -0.19
C GLN A 123 1.91 10.31 0.31
N TYR A 124 2.90 10.23 -0.57
CA TYR A 124 4.27 9.89 -0.19
C TYR A 124 4.89 10.99 0.67
N ASP A 125 4.69 12.26 0.30
CA ASP A 125 5.15 13.40 1.10
C ASP A 125 4.49 13.39 2.49
N GLU A 126 3.16 13.19 2.55
CA GLU A 126 2.42 13.04 3.81
C GLU A 126 2.90 11.84 4.64
N TYR A 127 3.25 10.73 3.99
CA TYR A 127 3.83 9.55 4.64
C TYR A 127 5.21 9.83 5.23
N GLU A 128 6.03 10.61 4.53
CA GLU A 128 7.36 10.99 4.97
C GLU A 128 7.32 11.94 6.17
N GLU A 129 6.36 12.87 6.18
CA GLU A 129 6.06 13.71 7.34
C GLU A 129 5.58 12.86 8.53
N TRP A 130 4.62 11.97 8.29
CA TRP A 130 4.12 11.04 9.30
C TRP A 130 5.26 10.20 9.91
N ARG A 131 6.17 9.70 9.07
CA ARG A 131 7.32 8.86 9.48
C ARG A 131 8.28 9.61 10.40
N ARG A 132 8.44 10.92 10.22
CA ARG A 132 9.32 11.77 11.03
C ARG A 132 8.62 12.37 12.25
N THR A 133 7.31 12.19 12.38
CA THR A 133 6.54 12.75 13.49
C THR A 133 6.67 11.89 14.74
N TRP A 134 6.82 12.57 15.87
CA TRP A 134 6.86 11.99 17.21
C TRP A 134 5.53 12.23 17.92
N LEU A 135 5.13 11.30 18.79
CA LEU A 135 4.01 11.43 19.71
C LEU A 135 4.55 11.38 21.14
N CYS A 136 4.13 12.33 21.98
CA CYS A 136 4.35 12.24 23.42
C CYS A 136 3.22 11.43 24.07
N HIS A 137 3.57 10.39 24.82
CA HIS A 137 2.58 9.58 25.55
C HIS A 137 2.05 10.26 26.80
N ALA A 138 2.77 11.25 27.34
CA ALA A 138 2.35 11.97 28.54
C ALA A 138 1.23 12.99 28.27
N CYS A 139 1.33 13.73 27.16
CA CYS A 139 0.39 14.82 26.84
C CYS A 139 -0.34 14.65 25.50
N GLY A 140 0.00 13.64 24.70
CA GLY A 140 -0.61 13.38 23.39
C GLY A 140 -0.17 14.33 22.27
N THR A 141 0.76 15.25 22.52
CA THR A 141 1.24 16.21 21.50
C THR A 141 2.05 15.49 20.41
N ARG A 142 1.74 15.81 19.15
CA ARG A 142 2.51 15.41 17.97
C ARG A 142 3.47 16.52 17.58
N PHE A 143 4.74 16.19 17.33
CA PHE A 143 5.75 17.19 16.96
C PHE A 143 6.87 16.58 16.09
N GLN A 144 7.62 17.45 15.41
CA GLN A 144 8.83 17.11 14.67
C GLN A 144 9.98 17.90 15.30
N PRO A 145 11.11 17.25 15.69
CA PRO A 145 12.27 17.94 16.25
C PRO A 145 13.06 18.73 15.21
#